data_AF-A0A7Y6YXJ9-F1
#
_entry.id   AF-A0A7Y6YXJ9-F1
#
_cell.length_a   1.000
_cell.length_b   1.000
_cell.length_c   1.000
_cell.angle_alpha   90.00
_cell.angle_beta   90.00
_cell.angle_gamma   90.00
#
_symmetry.space_group_name_H-M   'P 1'
#
loop_
_entity.id
_entity.type
_entity.pdbx_description
1 polymer ?
#
loop_
_entity_poly.entity_id
_entity_poly.type
_entity_poly.pdbx_seq_one_letter_code
_entity_poly.pdbx_strand_id
1 'polypeptide(L)'
;MSFNFDDEQACIDHLAKIRWKNGVVCPHCLSKRKIHKFSDNRRYKCADCRKQFTVRVGTIFEDSRLPLQKWFMAFHLVTSQEAGVSSLQLSKEISVTQKTAWMMLERIRRILQVNSFNKPL
;
A
#
# COMPACT_ATOMS: atom_id res chain seq x y z
N MET A 1 5.78 11.68 -16.21
CA MET A 1 6.00 12.11 -14.82
C MET A 1 6.86 11.07 -14.15
N SER A 2 8.16 11.35 -13.97
CA SER A 2 9.07 10.45 -13.26
C SER A 2 8.71 10.48 -11.77
N PHE A 3 8.03 9.45 -11.31
CA PHE A 3 7.66 9.31 -9.90
C PHE A 3 8.91 8.84 -9.16
N ASN A 4 9.50 9.71 -8.32
CA ASN A 4 10.70 9.32 -7.59
C ASN A 4 10.34 8.45 -6.39
N PHE A 5 10.77 7.19 -6.41
CA PHE A 5 10.55 6.22 -5.35
C PHE A 5 11.57 6.35 -4.20
N ASP A 6 12.49 7.32 -4.25
CA ASP A 6 13.57 7.47 -3.26
C ASP A 6 13.09 7.94 -1.87
N ASP A 7 11.89 8.53 -1.78
CA ASP A 7 11.32 8.99 -0.51
C ASP A 7 10.05 8.20 -0.10
N GLU A 8 10.08 7.65 1.11
CA GLU A 8 8.96 6.90 1.67
C GLU A 8 7.77 7.82 1.93
N GLN A 9 7.98 9.08 2.29
CA GLN A 9 6.88 10.02 2.51
C GLN A 9 6.16 10.33 1.19
N ALA A 10 6.91 10.56 0.11
CA ALA A 10 6.35 10.70 -1.23
C ALA A 10 5.49 9.48 -1.64
N CYS A 11 5.93 8.26 -1.29
CA CYS A 11 5.17 7.05 -1.54
C CYS A 11 3.86 6.98 -0.73
N ILE A 12 3.91 7.39 0.55
CA ILE A 12 2.73 7.49 1.43
C ILE A 12 1.73 8.50 0.87
N ASP A 13 2.21 9.68 0.47
CA ASP A 13 1.38 10.74 -0.07
C ASP A 13 0.77 10.35 -1.42
N HIS A 14 1.53 9.63 -2.26
CA HIS A 14 1.02 9.06 -3.51
C HIS A 14 -0.14 8.10 -3.28
N LEU A 15 0.07 7.14 -2.37
CA LEU A 15 -0.95 6.16 -2.03
C LEU A 15 -2.19 6.84 -1.45
N ALA A 16 -2.01 7.87 -0.62
CA ALA A 16 -3.11 8.64 -0.05
C ALA A 16 -3.92 9.37 -1.13
N LYS A 17 -3.23 9.98 -2.11
CA LYS A 17 -3.87 10.65 -3.26
C LYS A 17 -4.71 9.68 -4.09
N ILE A 18 -4.19 8.48 -4.38
CA ILE A 18 -4.93 7.48 -5.15
C ILE A 18 -6.12 6.95 -4.34
N ARG A 19 -5.88 6.58 -3.08
CA ARG A 19 -6.88 5.92 -2.23
C ARG A 19 -8.02 6.84 -1.82
N TRP A 20 -7.72 8.11 -1.53
CA TRP A 20 -8.65 9.09 -0.98
C TRP A 20 -8.85 10.27 -1.92
N LYS A 21 -8.91 10.00 -3.23
CA LYS A 21 -9.25 11.00 -4.26
C LYS A 21 -10.55 11.76 -3.92
N ASN A 22 -11.52 11.06 -3.31
CA ASN A 22 -12.83 11.61 -2.94
C ASN A 22 -12.95 11.88 -1.42
N GLY A 23 -11.83 12.12 -0.75
CA GLY A 23 -11.78 12.35 0.70
C GLY A 23 -11.41 11.10 1.51
N VAL A 24 -10.93 11.35 2.72
CA VAL A 24 -10.44 10.30 3.63
C VAL A 24 -11.62 9.54 4.23
N VAL A 25 -11.54 8.21 4.17
CA VAL A 25 -12.54 7.31 4.75
C VAL A 25 -11.86 6.48 5.84
N CYS A 26 -12.49 6.37 7.01
CA CYS A 26 -11.96 5.54 8.08
C CYS A 26 -12.05 4.05 7.68
N PRO A 27 -10.94 3.29 7.66
CA PRO A 27 -10.97 1.88 7.30
C PRO A 27 -11.64 0.99 8.37
N HIS A 28 -11.80 1.49 9.60
CA HIS A 28 -12.38 0.71 10.70
C HIS A 28 -13.90 0.79 10.80
N CYS A 29 -14.49 1.94 10.45
CA CYS A 29 -15.93 2.21 10.63
C CYS A 29 -16.58 2.87 9.41
N LEU A 30 -15.84 3.05 8.32
CA LEU A 30 -16.29 3.63 7.05
C LEU A 30 -16.79 5.08 7.12
N SER A 31 -16.69 5.73 8.28
CA SER A 31 -17.06 7.13 8.41
C SER A 31 -16.15 8.05 7.59
N LYS A 32 -16.79 9.06 6.99
CA LYS A 32 -16.16 10.17 6.25
C LYS A 32 -16.29 11.51 6.97
N ARG A 33 -16.97 11.56 8.14
CA ARG A 33 -17.43 12.82 8.75
C ARG A 33 -16.29 13.70 9.24
N LYS A 34 -15.52 13.20 10.20
CA LYS A 34 -14.43 13.96 10.84
C LYS A 34 -13.23 13.06 11.05
N ILE A 35 -12.17 13.35 10.30
CA ILE A 35 -10.89 12.65 10.36
C ILE A 35 -9.79 13.68 10.58
N HIS A 36 -9.03 13.51 11.64
CA HIS A 36 -7.90 14.35 11.99
C HIS A 36 -6.62 13.77 11.39
N LYS A 37 -5.83 14.60 10.71
CA LYS A 37 -4.48 14.24 10.27
C LYS A 37 -3.47 14.69 11.33
N PHE A 38 -2.51 13.83 11.67
CA PHE A 38 -1.42 14.20 12.57
C PHE A 38 -0.34 15.01 11.82
N SER A 39 0.49 15.73 12.57
CA SER A 39 1.58 16.57 12.04
C SER A 39 2.64 15.78 11.27
N ASP A 40 2.77 14.48 11.53
CA ASP A 40 3.70 13.60 10.83
C ASP A 40 3.25 13.22 9.40
N ASN A 41 2.08 13.67 8.97
CA ASN A 41 1.48 13.37 7.67
C ASN A 41 1.28 11.87 7.35
N ARG A 42 1.45 10.97 8.34
CA ARG A 42 1.34 9.51 8.16
C ARG A 42 0.14 8.93 8.87
N ARG A 43 -0.24 9.51 10.00
CA ARG A 43 -1.32 9.02 10.85
C ARG A 43 -2.58 9.86 10.70
N TYR A 44 -3.71 9.18 10.85
CA TYR A 44 -5.06 9.74 10.86
C TYR A 44 -5.80 9.22 12.09
N LYS A 45 -6.72 10.01 12.63
CA LYS A 45 -7.62 9.62 13.73
C LYS A 45 -9.06 9.88 13.32
N CYS A 46 -9.89 8.84 13.38
CA CYS A 46 -11.32 9.00 13.18
C CYS A 46 -11.97 9.59 14.44
N ALA A 47 -12.82 10.59 14.31
CA ALA A 47 -13.56 11.13 15.45
C ALA A 47 -14.65 10.17 15.94
N ASP A 48 -15.28 9.39 15.05
CA ASP A 48 -16.41 8.53 15.37
C ASP A 48 -15.98 7.29 16.16
N CYS A 49 -15.04 6.49 15.64
CA CYS A 49 -14.57 5.29 16.33
C CYS A 49 -13.34 5.55 17.23
N ARG A 50 -12.79 6.77 17.22
CA ARG A 50 -11.59 7.20 17.96
C ARG A 50 -10.30 6.42 17.66
N LYS A 51 -10.34 5.44 16.76
CA LYS A 51 -9.18 4.64 16.33
C LYS A 51 -8.26 5.45 15.41
N GLN A 52 -6.97 5.17 15.53
CA GLN A 52 -5.95 5.67 14.62
C GLN A 52 -5.77 4.69 13.44
N PHE A 53 -5.36 5.23 12.31
CA PHE A 53 -5.01 4.43 11.13
C PHE A 53 -4.01 5.18 10.26
N THR A 54 -3.35 4.44 9.39
CA THR A 54 -2.48 4.99 8.34
C THR A 54 -3.11 4.70 6.98
N VAL A 55 -2.55 5.28 5.91
CA VAL A 55 -2.98 4.99 4.54
C VAL A 55 -2.88 3.50 4.17
N ARG A 56 -2.07 2.72 4.90
CA ARG A 56 -1.87 1.28 4.68
C ARG A 56 -2.98 0.40 5.26
N VAL A 57 -3.72 0.88 6.27
CA VAL A 57 -4.72 0.07 7.00
C VAL A 57 -5.88 -0.32 6.07
N GLY A 58 -6.27 -1.60 6.02
CA GLY A 58 -7.26 -2.11 5.08
C GLY A 58 -6.78 -2.16 3.62
N THR A 59 -5.47 -2.26 3.39
CA THR A 59 -4.88 -2.49 2.05
C THR A 59 -3.93 -3.68 2.09
N ILE A 60 -3.41 -4.09 0.93
CA ILE A 60 -2.33 -5.09 0.86
C ILE A 60 -1.04 -4.69 1.59
N PHE A 61 -0.85 -3.40 1.91
CA PHE A 61 0.31 -2.88 2.62
C PHE A 61 0.17 -2.99 4.14
N GLU A 62 -1.01 -3.39 4.63
CA GLU A 62 -1.27 -3.58 6.05
C GLU A 62 -0.39 -4.68 6.65
N ASP A 63 0.03 -4.49 7.90
CA ASP A 63 0.93 -5.37 8.66
C ASP A 63 2.28 -5.68 7.99
N SER A 64 2.64 -4.95 6.93
CA SER A 64 3.96 -5.03 6.31
C SER A 64 4.93 -4.05 6.96
N ARG A 65 6.05 -4.59 7.46
CA ARG A 65 7.21 -3.80 7.91
C ARG A 65 8.03 -3.23 6.76
N LEU A 66 7.76 -3.62 5.51
CA LEU A 66 8.48 -3.09 4.36
C LEU A 66 8.09 -1.63 4.07
N PRO A 67 9.03 -0.81 3.57
CA PRO A 67 8.75 0.48 2.95
C PRO A 67 7.78 0.33 1.77
N LEU A 68 6.93 1.34 1.53
CA LEU A 68 6.06 1.38 0.35
C LEU A 68 6.87 1.42 -0.94
N GLN A 69 8.09 1.96 -0.89
CA GLN A 69 9.02 1.95 -2.02
C GLN A 69 9.23 0.54 -2.58
N LYS A 70 9.55 -0.43 -1.70
CA LYS A 70 9.74 -1.83 -2.10
C LYS A 70 8.46 -2.44 -2.67
N TRP A 71 7.31 -2.06 -2.11
CA TRP A 71 6.02 -2.48 -2.64
C TRP A 71 5.78 -1.95 -4.04
N PHE A 72 6.04 -0.67 -4.29
CA PHE A 72 5.87 -0.06 -5.61
C PHE A 72 6.85 -0.63 -6.63
N MET A 73 8.10 -0.89 -6.25
CA MET A 73 9.04 -1.63 -7.10
C MET A 73 8.51 -3.02 -7.44
N ALA A 74 8.01 -3.76 -6.44
CA ALA A 74 7.44 -5.08 -6.66
C ALA A 74 6.23 -5.04 -7.61
N PHE A 75 5.34 -4.06 -7.46
CA PHE A 75 4.25 -3.85 -8.40
C PHE A 75 4.74 -3.61 -9.81
N HIS A 76 5.66 -2.65 -9.98
CA HIS A 76 6.20 -2.29 -11.27
C HIS A 76 6.81 -3.50 -11.98
N LEU A 77 7.60 -4.32 -11.27
CA LEU A 77 8.18 -5.54 -11.82
C LEU A 77 7.10 -6.56 -12.22
N VAL A 78 6.09 -6.76 -11.38
CA VAL A 78 5.02 -7.75 -11.64
C VAL A 78 4.12 -7.34 -12.79
N THR A 79 3.81 -6.04 -12.93
CA THR A 79 2.92 -5.54 -13.99
C THR A 79 3.63 -5.33 -15.33
N SER A 80 4.95 -5.17 -15.33
CA SER A 80 5.73 -4.91 -16.56
C SER A 80 6.21 -6.18 -17.26
N GLN A 81 6.09 -7.36 -16.64
CA GLN A 81 6.56 -8.63 -17.21
C GLN A 81 5.39 -9.50 -17.68
N GLU A 82 5.33 -9.78 -18.98
CA GLU A 82 4.29 -10.62 -19.59
C GLU A 82 4.30 -12.07 -19.08
N ALA A 83 5.49 -12.63 -18.81
CA ALA A 83 5.66 -14.01 -18.34
C ALA A 83 5.41 -14.18 -16.83
N GLY A 84 5.13 -13.10 -16.09
CA GLY A 84 5.01 -13.08 -14.63
C GLY A 84 6.35 -13.22 -13.90
N VAL A 85 6.40 -12.70 -12.67
CA VAL A 85 7.63 -12.69 -11.85
C VAL A 85 7.63 -13.86 -10.86
N SER A 86 8.75 -14.59 -10.77
CA SER A 86 8.96 -15.61 -9.73
C SER A 86 9.36 -14.99 -8.39
N SER A 87 9.04 -15.64 -7.27
CA SER A 87 9.42 -15.13 -5.94
C SER A 87 10.93 -15.00 -5.76
N LEU A 88 11.70 -15.90 -6.39
CA LEU A 88 13.15 -15.86 -6.32
C LEU A 88 13.71 -14.66 -7.08
N GLN A 89 13.21 -14.40 -8.28
CA GLN A 89 13.60 -13.22 -9.06
C GLN A 89 13.25 -11.94 -8.32
N LEU A 90 11.99 -11.79 -7.85
CA LEU A 90 11.58 -10.62 -7.10
C LEU A 90 12.45 -10.41 -5.85
N SER A 91 12.80 -11.47 -5.13
CA SER A 91 13.63 -11.37 -3.93
C SER A 91 15.00 -10.75 -4.20
N LYS A 92 15.59 -11.06 -5.36
CA LYS A 92 16.88 -10.50 -5.80
C LYS A 92 16.73 -9.04 -6.21
N GLU A 93 15.73 -8.73 -7.03
CA GLU A 93 15.52 -7.38 -7.57
C GLU A 93 15.25 -6.32 -6.48
N ILE A 94 14.45 -6.64 -5.47
CA ILE A 94 14.10 -5.68 -4.40
C ILE A 94 14.84 -5.93 -3.08
N SER A 95 15.87 -6.79 -3.11
CA SER A 95 16.70 -7.14 -1.95
C SER A 95 15.88 -7.49 -0.71
N VAL A 96 15.02 -8.51 -0.81
CA VAL A 96 14.25 -9.06 0.32
C VAL A 96 14.41 -10.58 0.39
N THR A 97 13.99 -11.22 1.48
CA THR A 97 13.97 -12.68 1.54
C THR A 97 12.97 -13.27 0.54
N GLN A 98 13.24 -14.45 -0.01
CA GLN A 98 12.30 -15.14 -0.91
C GLN A 98 10.91 -15.31 -0.27
N LYS A 99 10.84 -15.63 1.03
CA LYS A 99 9.58 -15.73 1.77
C LYS A 99 8.79 -14.42 1.74
N THR A 100 9.47 -13.29 1.90
CA THR A 100 8.85 -11.95 1.82
C THR A 100 8.36 -11.68 0.41
N ALA A 101 9.19 -11.93 -0.60
CA ALA A 101 8.82 -11.76 -2.01
C ALA A 101 7.62 -12.64 -2.40
N TRP A 102 7.55 -13.87 -1.91
CA TRP A 102 6.41 -14.76 -2.13
C TRP A 102 5.12 -14.19 -1.55
N MET A 103 5.15 -13.70 -0.29
CA MET A 103 4.00 -13.03 0.32
C MET A 103 3.56 -11.79 -0.45
N MET A 104 4.51 -10.99 -0.93
CA MET A 104 4.22 -9.82 -1.77
C MET A 104 3.54 -10.22 -3.07
N LEU A 105 4.06 -11.23 -3.77
CA LEU A 105 3.46 -11.75 -5.01
C LEU A 105 2.04 -12.26 -4.79
N GLU A 106 1.80 -13.00 -3.71
CA GLU A 106 0.46 -13.51 -3.41
C GLU A 106 -0.53 -12.35 -3.24
N ARG A 107 -0.16 -11.32 -2.46
CA ARG A 107 -1.00 -10.14 -2.26
C ARG A 107 -1.23 -9.35 -3.55
N ILE A 108 -0.17 -9.14 -4.36
CA ILE A 108 -0.26 -8.42 -5.64
C ILE A 108 -1.13 -9.18 -6.64
N ARG A 109 -0.94 -10.50 -6.80
CA ARG A 109 -1.75 -11.30 -7.73
C ARG A 109 -3.22 -11.30 -7.34
N ARG A 110 -3.53 -11.38 -6.04
CA ARG A 110 -4.90 -11.32 -5.53
C ARG A 110 -5.60 -10.02 -5.93
N ILE A 111 -4.94 -8.88 -5.84
CA ILE A 111 -5.57 -7.60 -6.19
C ILE A 111 -5.63 -7.33 -7.68
N LEU A 112 -4.72 -7.90 -8.49
CA LEU A 112 -4.83 -7.84 -9.95
C LEU A 112 -6.06 -8.61 -10.46
N GLN A 113 -6.53 -9.61 -9.70
CA GLN A 113 -7.80 -10.28 -9.99
C GLN A 113 -9.02 -9.43 -9.58
N VAL A 114 -8.93 -8.68 -8.49
CA VAL A 114 -10.04 -7.90 -7.90
C VAL A 114 -10.08 -6.44 -8.41
N ASN A 115 -9.05 -6.00 -9.16
CA ASN A 115 -8.86 -4.61 -9.62
C ASN A 115 -8.95 -3.55 -8.49
N SER A 116 -8.54 -3.91 -7.27
CA SER A 116 -8.57 -3.02 -6.10
C SER A 116 -7.50 -3.39 -5.09
N PHE A 117 -6.73 -2.40 -4.60
CA PHE A 117 -5.70 -2.60 -3.58
C PHE A 117 -6.24 -2.58 -2.14
N ASN A 118 -7.55 -2.32 -1.96
CA ASN A 118 -8.20 -2.47 -0.66
C ASN A 118 -8.36 -3.96 -0.36
N LYS A 119 -8.12 -4.35 0.89
CA LYS A 119 -8.43 -5.71 1.34
C LYS A 119 -9.95 -5.91 1.16
N PRO A 120 -10.42 -7.02 0.55
CA PRO A 120 -11.85 -7.33 0.58
C PRO A 120 -12.27 -7.38 2.06
N LEU A 121 -13.30 -6.59 2.39
CA LEU A 121 -13.89 -6.54 3.74
C LEU A 121 -14.45 -7.91 4.12
#